data_AF-A0A0C9N3P3-F1
#
_entry.id   AF-A0A0C9N3P3-F1
#
_cell.length_a   1.000
_cell.length_b   1.000
_cell.length_c   1.000
_cell.angle_alpha   90.00
_cell.angle_beta   90.00
_cell.angle_gamma   90.00
#
_symmetry.space_group_name_H-M   'P 1'
#
loop_
_entity.id
_entity.type
_entity.pdbx_description
1 polymer ?
#
loop_
_entity_poly.entity_id
_entity_poly.type
_entity_poly.pdbx_seq_one_letter_code
_entity_poly.pdbx_strand_id
1 'polypeptide(L)'
;MSSLASLISSVKAKTASNPHIAKSLKRKSATSKEDLKQQRKKQIVEKKQSSTVKTSGPSVVVFDGSVLQKKPTLEDKSSKKRFLDSRISTVDPTDVVEQKNKPTAKDVEEEAENQKHDMELKQLLATSNLLEELEREEMTSKERRKNTMKKLEGLGVKGSPGEKMPLSVKLSLDESRKQKGIKKLQEAKDMGIYDKSLKHLYVKTKEKKRDRDPGITNGIGRMKGATLTINKSDIERIKRQGAKKKSAGGKKSGGGKRK
;
A
#
# COMPACT_ATOMS: atom_id res chain seq x y z
N MET A 1 48.22 26.43 -1.59
CA MET A 1 47.85 25.00 -1.77
C MET A 1 47.92 24.31 -0.42
N SER A 2 46.83 24.29 0.35
CA SER A 2 46.79 23.58 1.64
C SER A 2 46.81 22.08 1.38
N SER A 3 47.78 21.36 1.97
CA SER A 3 47.93 19.91 1.75
C SER A 3 46.71 19.13 2.27
N LEU A 4 46.41 17.99 1.64
CA LEU A 4 45.34 17.08 2.06
C LEU A 4 45.44 16.71 3.55
N ALA A 5 46.68 16.59 4.06
CA ALA A 5 46.96 16.32 5.47
C ALA A 5 46.48 17.45 6.41
N SER A 6 46.60 18.72 5.98
CA SER A 6 46.08 19.87 6.71
C SER A 6 44.55 19.86 6.76
N LEU A 7 43.88 19.49 5.66
CA LEU A 7 42.42 19.38 5.61
C LEU A 7 41.91 18.28 6.54
N ILE A 8 42.51 17.08 6.47
CA ILE A 8 42.14 15.94 7.34
C ILE A 8 42.35 16.30 8.82
N SER A 9 43.45 16.96 9.16
CA SER A 9 43.74 17.37 10.54
C SER A 9 42.71 18.40 11.04
N SER A 10 42.31 19.35 10.20
CA SER A 10 41.30 20.36 10.54
C SER A 10 39.90 19.75 10.72
N VAL A 11 39.53 18.76 9.90
CA VAL A 11 38.25 18.05 10.01
C VAL A 11 38.24 17.16 11.26
N LYS A 12 39.35 16.47 11.56
CA LYS A 12 39.48 15.65 12.77
C LYS A 12 39.41 16.49 14.05
N ALA A 13 40.05 17.66 14.06
CA ALA A 13 39.96 18.60 15.18
C ALA A 13 38.53 19.13 15.39
N LYS A 14 37.80 19.45 14.31
CA LYS A 14 36.42 19.96 14.38
C LYS A 14 35.38 18.89 14.73
N THR A 15 35.64 17.61 14.44
CA THR A 15 34.74 16.50 14.77
C THR A 15 34.93 15.98 16.20
N ALA A 16 36.12 16.11 16.77
CA ALA A 16 36.42 15.68 18.14
C ALA A 16 35.64 16.46 19.22
N SER A 17 35.30 17.72 18.97
CA SER A 17 34.52 18.55 19.90
C SER A 17 33.01 18.39 19.77
N ASN A 18 32.51 17.55 18.84
CA ASN A 18 31.07 17.37 18.64
C ASN A 18 30.48 16.34 19.64
N PRO A 19 29.65 16.77 20.62
CA PRO A 19 29.15 15.91 21.69
C PRO A 19 28.23 14.78 21.20
N HIS A 20 27.68 14.90 19.99
CA HIS A 20 26.83 13.87 19.38
C HIS A 20 27.64 12.68 18.84
N ILE A 21 28.87 12.92 18.37
CA ILE A 21 29.75 11.87 17.83
C ILE A 21 30.36 11.05 18.97
N ALA A 22 30.82 11.70 20.05
CA ALA A 22 31.39 11.04 21.23
C ALA A 22 30.43 10.04 21.92
N LYS A 23 29.11 10.34 21.92
CA LYS A 23 28.07 9.44 22.47
C LYS A 23 27.85 8.19 21.62
N SER A 24 28.05 8.27 20.30
CA SER A 24 27.89 7.14 19.39
C SER A 24 29.06 6.16 19.43
N LEU A 25 30.27 6.67 19.68
CA LEU A 25 31.49 5.85 19.80
C LEU A 25 31.53 5.05 21.10
N LYS A 26 31.09 5.63 22.24
CA LYS A 26 30.98 4.90 23.52
C LYS A 26 29.94 3.78 23.53
N ARG A 27 28.94 3.80 22.63
CA ARG A 27 27.93 2.72 22.52
C ARG A 27 28.42 1.51 21.71
N LYS A 28 29.57 1.58 21.06
CA LYS A 28 30.12 0.47 20.26
C LYS A 28 31.14 -0.40 20.99
N SER A 29 31.52 -0.10 22.24
CA SER A 29 32.56 -0.83 22.97
C SER A 29 32.10 -1.52 24.27
N ALA A 30 30.80 -1.67 24.50
CA ALA A 30 30.30 -2.43 25.66
C ALA A 30 29.12 -3.30 25.24
N THR A 31 29.13 -4.55 25.71
CA THR A 31 28.18 -5.67 25.44
C THR A 31 28.56 -6.60 24.28
N SER A 32 29.55 -7.46 24.56
CA SER A 32 29.80 -8.72 23.85
C SER A 32 28.56 -9.62 23.90
N LYS A 33 28.21 -10.21 22.76
CA LYS A 33 27.03 -11.06 22.55
C LYS A 33 27.06 -12.41 23.29
N GLU A 34 28.09 -12.70 24.09
CA GLU A 34 28.27 -13.97 24.79
C GLU A 34 27.56 -14.03 26.16
N ASP A 35 27.44 -12.90 26.86
CA ASP A 35 26.89 -12.88 28.23
C ASP A 35 25.36 -13.11 28.28
N LEU A 36 24.65 -12.72 27.21
CA LEU A 36 23.20 -12.96 27.08
C LEU A 36 22.84 -14.44 26.81
N LYS A 37 23.80 -15.27 26.35
CA LYS A 37 23.54 -16.68 26.03
C LYS A 37 23.71 -17.61 27.24
N GLN A 38 24.47 -17.19 28.24
CA GLN A 38 24.70 -17.98 29.46
C GLN A 38 23.58 -17.83 30.50
N GLN A 39 22.89 -16.68 30.55
CA GLN A 39 21.79 -16.46 31.50
C GLN A 39 20.50 -17.24 31.14
N ARG A 40 20.27 -17.54 29.85
CA ARG A 40 19.10 -18.32 29.41
C ARG A 40 19.21 -19.83 29.63
N LYS A 41 20.43 -20.37 29.81
CA LYS A 41 20.63 -21.81 30.07
C LYS A 41 20.44 -22.20 31.54
N LYS A 42 20.56 -21.27 32.50
CA LYS A 42 20.41 -21.56 33.93
C LYS A 42 18.95 -21.65 34.42
N GLN A 43 18.00 -21.06 33.70
CA GLN A 43 16.58 -21.07 34.11
C GLN A 43 15.77 -22.30 33.65
N ILE A 44 16.33 -23.18 32.82
CA ILE A 44 15.62 -24.34 32.26
C ILE A 44 15.90 -25.64 33.05
N VAL A 45 16.93 -25.66 33.91
CA VAL A 45 17.35 -26.88 34.62
C VAL A 45 16.65 -27.05 35.98
N GLU A 46 16.09 -26.01 36.58
CA GLU A 46 15.47 -26.07 37.93
C GLU A 46 13.97 -26.44 37.96
N LYS A 47 13.36 -26.80 36.81
CA LYS A 47 11.91 -27.11 36.73
C LYS A 47 11.56 -28.57 36.44
N LYS A 48 12.46 -29.51 36.75
CA LYS A 48 12.19 -30.96 36.68
C LYS A 48 12.58 -31.65 37.98
N GLN A 49 11.80 -31.43 39.05
CA GLN A 49 11.85 -32.27 40.26
C GLN A 49 10.67 -31.94 41.18
N SER A 50 9.55 -32.62 40.97
CA SER A 50 8.46 -32.83 41.97
C SER A 50 7.53 -33.90 41.38
N SER A 51 7.11 -34.99 42.01
CA SER A 51 7.43 -35.63 43.29
C SER A 51 6.55 -36.88 43.28
N THR A 52 7.11 -38.08 43.12
CA THR A 52 6.34 -39.34 43.23
C THR A 52 6.34 -39.77 44.69
N VAL A 53 5.30 -39.40 45.44
CA VAL A 53 5.05 -39.91 46.78
C VAL A 53 4.22 -41.19 46.65
N LYS A 54 4.77 -42.31 47.13
CA LYS A 54 4.07 -43.60 47.25
C LYS A 54 3.21 -43.57 48.51
N THR A 55 1.89 -43.58 48.36
CA THR A 55 0.95 -43.82 49.47
C THR A 55 0.27 -45.18 49.25
N SER A 56 0.20 -45.98 50.31
CA SER A 56 -0.29 -47.36 50.32
C SER A 56 -1.82 -47.42 50.45
N GLY A 57 -2.53 -46.98 49.40
CA GLY A 57 -3.98 -47.11 49.24
C GLY A 57 -4.34 -47.24 47.75
N PRO A 58 -5.57 -47.64 47.39
CA PRO A 58 -5.95 -47.78 45.98
C PRO A 58 -5.88 -46.42 45.28
N SER A 59 -5.04 -46.33 44.24
CA SER A 59 -4.88 -45.15 43.39
C SER A 59 -6.07 -45.03 42.44
N VAL A 60 -6.92 -44.03 42.66
CA VAL A 60 -7.97 -43.65 41.70
C VAL A 60 -7.43 -42.54 40.82
N VAL A 61 -7.10 -42.88 39.57
CA VAL A 61 -6.71 -41.91 38.55
C VAL A 61 -7.98 -41.42 37.85
N VAL A 62 -8.44 -40.22 38.22
CA VAL A 62 -9.55 -39.54 37.53
C VAL A 62 -8.97 -38.74 36.37
N PHE A 63 -9.22 -39.18 35.14
CA PHE A 63 -8.90 -38.40 33.95
C PHE A 63 -9.99 -37.36 33.70
N ASP A 64 -9.60 -36.10 33.63
CA ASP A 64 -10.52 -35.02 33.27
C ASP A 64 -10.79 -35.04 31.75
N GLY A 65 -12.03 -35.36 31.36
CA GLY A 65 -12.45 -35.52 29.96
C GLY A 65 -12.53 -34.21 29.17
N SER A 66 -12.22 -33.08 29.81
CA SER A 66 -12.23 -31.74 29.20
C SER A 66 -11.24 -31.59 28.01
N VAL A 67 -10.20 -32.42 27.94
CA VAL A 67 -9.23 -32.43 26.84
C VAL A 67 -9.75 -33.13 25.57
N LEU A 68 -10.76 -34.01 25.69
CA LEU A 68 -11.35 -34.76 24.58
C LEU A 68 -12.31 -33.91 23.70
N GLN A 69 -12.66 -32.71 24.16
CA GLN A 69 -13.52 -31.78 23.40
C GLN A 69 -12.74 -30.93 22.38
N LYS A 70 -11.40 -31.08 22.31
CA LYS A 70 -10.61 -30.49 21.23
C LYS A 70 -10.79 -31.33 19.98
N LYS A 71 -11.36 -30.75 18.92
CA LYS A 71 -11.37 -31.34 17.57
C LYS A 71 -9.95 -31.79 17.23
N PRO A 72 -9.76 -33.02 16.71
CA PRO A 72 -8.42 -33.54 16.45
C PRO A 72 -7.66 -32.56 15.56
N THR A 73 -6.49 -32.15 16.04
CA THR A 73 -5.48 -31.43 15.27
C THR A 73 -5.26 -32.19 13.97
N LEU A 74 -5.50 -31.50 12.86
CA LEU A 74 -5.38 -31.98 11.47
C LEU A 74 -4.28 -33.04 11.35
N GLU A 75 -4.67 -34.31 11.29
CA GLU A 75 -3.75 -35.34 10.83
C GLU A 75 -3.40 -35.05 9.38
N ASP A 76 -2.10 -34.97 9.07
CA ASP A 76 -1.63 -34.78 7.70
C ASP A 76 -2.27 -35.83 6.78
N LYS A 77 -2.63 -35.42 5.56
CA LYS A 77 -3.33 -36.30 4.61
C LYS A 77 -2.54 -37.59 4.33
N SER A 78 -1.21 -37.56 4.49
CA SER A 78 -0.32 -38.71 4.40
C SER A 78 -0.47 -39.69 5.57
N SER A 79 -0.58 -39.20 6.81
CA SER A 79 -0.76 -40.05 7.99
C SER A 79 -2.14 -40.72 7.98
N LYS A 80 -3.19 -39.99 7.59
CA LYS A 80 -4.54 -40.55 7.44
C LYS A 80 -4.61 -41.64 6.36
N LYS A 81 -3.90 -41.46 5.23
CA LYS A 81 -3.83 -42.48 4.17
C LYS A 81 -3.08 -43.73 4.63
N ARG A 82 -1.97 -43.56 5.35
CA ARG A 82 -1.22 -44.69 5.93
C ARG A 82 -2.04 -45.45 6.97
N PHE A 83 -2.78 -44.75 7.82
CA PHE A 83 -3.65 -45.37 8.82
C PHE A 83 -4.80 -46.20 8.20
N LEU A 84 -5.29 -45.79 7.03
CA LEU A 84 -6.38 -46.46 6.32
C LEU A 84 -5.91 -47.49 5.26
N ASP A 85 -4.60 -47.65 5.05
CA ASP A 85 -4.08 -48.70 4.17
C ASP A 85 -4.13 -50.03 4.92
N SER A 86 -4.56 -51.11 4.26
CA SER A 86 -4.69 -52.44 4.87
C SER A 86 -3.33 -53.11 5.17
N ARG A 87 -2.24 -52.43 4.83
CA ARG A 87 -0.86 -52.86 5.06
C ARG A 87 -0.35 -52.27 6.37
N ILE A 88 -0.25 -53.09 7.40
CA ILE A 88 0.27 -52.70 8.71
C ILE A 88 1.79 -52.56 8.60
N SER A 89 2.29 -51.37 8.23
CA SER A 89 3.70 -51.03 8.42
C SER A 89 3.89 -50.55 9.85
N THR A 90 4.73 -51.24 10.62
CA THR A 90 5.19 -50.78 11.94
C THR A 90 5.72 -49.35 11.82
N VAL A 91 5.26 -48.47 12.70
CA VAL A 91 5.56 -47.04 12.68
C VAL A 91 6.99 -46.82 13.16
N ASP A 92 7.96 -46.89 12.26
CA ASP A 92 9.28 -46.33 12.51
C ASP A 92 9.22 -44.81 12.24
N PRO A 93 9.49 -43.94 13.24
CA PRO A 93 9.31 -42.49 13.12
C PRO A 93 10.39 -41.78 12.27
N THR A 94 11.17 -42.49 11.47
CA THR A 94 12.37 -41.94 10.80
C THR A 94 12.19 -41.60 9.32
N ASP A 95 11.08 -41.94 8.68
CA ASP A 95 10.92 -41.73 7.24
C ASP A 95 9.97 -40.58 6.90
N VAL A 96 10.36 -39.37 7.29
CA VAL A 96 9.89 -38.13 6.63
C VAL A 96 11.11 -37.24 6.39
N VAL A 97 12.05 -37.71 5.57
CA VAL A 97 12.99 -36.81 4.90
C VAL A 97 12.32 -36.40 3.60
N GLU A 98 11.73 -35.21 3.59
CA GLU A 98 11.24 -34.56 2.38
C GLU A 98 12.38 -34.50 1.35
N GLN A 99 12.27 -35.32 0.29
CA GLN A 99 13.16 -35.20 -0.86
C GLN A 99 12.86 -33.88 -1.55
N LYS A 100 13.67 -32.86 -1.27
CA LYS A 100 13.73 -31.67 -2.12
C LYS A 100 14.21 -32.13 -3.50
N ASN A 101 13.34 -32.06 -4.49
CA ASN A 101 13.69 -32.33 -5.88
C ASN A 101 14.94 -31.52 -6.23
N LYS A 102 15.96 -32.18 -6.80
CA LYS A 102 17.17 -31.51 -7.27
C LYS A 102 16.76 -30.54 -8.39
N PRO A 103 17.22 -29.28 -8.38
CA PRO A 103 16.86 -28.31 -9.42
C PRO A 103 17.29 -28.84 -10.79
N THR A 104 16.41 -28.70 -11.77
CA THR A 104 16.67 -29.04 -13.17
C THR A 104 17.68 -28.04 -13.74
N ALA A 105 18.46 -28.41 -14.76
CA ALA A 105 19.43 -27.49 -15.37
C ALA A 105 18.81 -26.14 -15.82
N LYS A 106 17.54 -26.17 -16.25
CA LYS A 106 16.74 -24.98 -16.57
C LYS A 106 16.43 -24.12 -15.34
N ASP A 107 16.12 -24.74 -14.20
CA ASP A 107 15.85 -24.02 -12.96
C ASP A 107 17.10 -23.27 -12.48
N VAL A 108 18.30 -23.84 -12.70
CA VAL A 108 19.58 -23.20 -12.35
C VAL A 108 19.89 -22.01 -13.28
N GLU A 109 19.56 -22.11 -14.56
CA GLU A 109 19.70 -21.02 -15.52
C GLU A 109 18.71 -19.87 -15.20
N GLU A 110 17.45 -20.20 -14.91
CA GLU A 110 16.44 -19.23 -14.47
C GLU A 110 16.81 -18.57 -13.13
N GLU A 111 17.36 -19.33 -12.17
CA GLU A 111 17.88 -18.77 -10.92
C GLU A 111 19.06 -17.82 -11.17
N ALA A 112 19.95 -18.12 -12.10
CA ALA A 112 21.07 -17.25 -12.46
C ALA A 112 20.61 -15.97 -13.17
N GLU A 113 19.60 -16.05 -14.02
CA GLU A 113 18.97 -14.89 -14.67
C GLU A 113 18.24 -14.01 -13.65
N ASN A 114 17.46 -14.61 -12.74
CA ASN A 114 16.81 -13.90 -11.64
C ASN A 114 17.83 -13.19 -10.74
N GLN A 115 18.97 -13.84 -10.44
CA GLN A 115 20.05 -13.19 -9.70
C GLN A 115 20.65 -12.00 -10.45
N LYS A 116 20.80 -12.09 -11.78
CA LYS A 116 21.27 -10.95 -12.60
C LYS A 116 20.27 -9.80 -12.57
N HIS A 117 18.99 -10.09 -12.73
CA HIS A 117 17.93 -9.08 -12.65
C HIS A 117 17.86 -8.42 -11.27
N ASP A 118 18.02 -9.19 -10.20
CA ASP A 118 18.09 -8.66 -8.84
C ASP A 118 19.31 -7.76 -8.63
N MET A 119 20.45 -8.11 -9.23
CA MET A 119 21.67 -7.30 -9.18
C MET A 119 21.49 -5.98 -9.94
N GLU A 120 20.91 -6.03 -11.14
CA GLU A 120 20.59 -4.85 -11.94
C GLU A 120 19.60 -3.93 -11.21
N LEU A 121 18.54 -4.50 -10.62
CA LEU A 121 17.57 -3.76 -9.83
C LEU A 121 18.23 -3.07 -8.62
N LYS A 122 19.13 -3.76 -7.91
CA LYS A 122 19.90 -3.17 -6.79
C LYS A 122 20.77 -2.00 -7.25
N GLN A 123 21.42 -2.11 -8.41
CA GLN A 123 22.23 -1.04 -8.99
C GLN A 123 21.38 0.16 -9.40
N LEU A 124 20.22 -0.05 -10.02
CA LEU A 124 19.30 1.02 -10.40
C LEU A 124 18.74 1.74 -9.16
N LEU A 125 18.31 0.98 -8.15
CA LEU A 125 17.85 1.57 -6.89
C LEU A 125 18.95 2.37 -6.20
N ALA A 126 20.18 1.86 -6.15
CA ALA A 126 21.32 2.58 -5.59
C ALA A 126 21.63 3.87 -6.35
N THR A 127 21.62 3.85 -7.69
CA THR A 127 21.91 5.04 -8.52
C THR A 127 20.80 6.09 -8.47
N SER A 128 19.53 5.67 -8.49
CA SER A 128 18.39 6.58 -8.34
C SER A 128 18.39 7.28 -6.97
N ASN A 129 18.73 6.52 -5.91
CA ASN A 129 18.87 7.07 -4.57
C ASN A 129 20.08 8.00 -4.47
N LEU A 130 21.19 7.73 -5.17
CA LEU A 130 22.39 8.57 -5.14
C LEU A 130 22.14 9.96 -5.72
N LEU A 131 21.46 10.06 -6.86
CA LEU A 131 21.08 11.37 -7.43
C LEU A 131 20.14 12.12 -6.49
N GLU A 132 19.17 11.42 -5.92
CA GLU A 132 18.24 12.01 -4.97
C GLU A 132 18.94 12.41 -3.65
N GLU A 133 19.92 11.66 -3.19
CA GLU A 133 20.70 11.96 -1.98
C GLU A 133 21.61 13.16 -2.19
N LEU A 134 22.27 13.27 -3.34
CA LEU A 134 23.06 14.43 -3.73
C LEU A 134 22.18 15.68 -3.81
N GLU A 135 21.04 15.60 -4.51
CA GLU A 135 20.04 16.67 -4.52
C GLU A 135 19.59 17.02 -3.10
N ARG A 136 19.34 16.03 -2.24
CA ARG A 136 18.94 16.27 -0.86
C ARG A 136 20.07 16.98 -0.11
N GLU A 137 21.31 16.51 -0.19
CA GLU A 137 22.49 17.05 0.50
C GLU A 137 22.76 18.51 0.18
N GLU A 138 22.67 18.89 -1.10
CA GLU A 138 22.79 20.27 -1.55
C GLU A 138 21.65 21.17 -1.05
N MET A 139 20.46 20.58 -0.83
CA MET A 139 19.28 21.32 -0.42
C MET A 139 19.28 21.67 1.06
N THR A 140 18.86 22.91 1.35
CA THR A 140 18.68 23.39 2.72
C THR A 140 17.64 22.54 3.45
N SER A 141 17.73 22.42 4.78
CA SER A 141 16.80 21.61 5.60
C SER A 141 15.30 21.91 5.37
N LYS A 142 14.95 23.15 5.03
CA LYS A 142 13.58 23.55 4.67
C LYS A 142 13.19 23.10 3.26
N GLU A 143 14.11 23.21 2.31
CA GLU A 143 13.91 22.83 0.91
C GLU A 143 13.81 21.31 0.78
N ARG A 144 14.65 20.59 1.51
CA ARG A 144 14.59 19.13 1.63
C ARG A 144 13.22 18.65 2.07
N ARG A 145 12.65 19.25 3.13
CA ARG A 145 11.30 18.93 3.62
C ARG A 145 10.21 19.23 2.58
N LYS A 146 10.33 20.34 1.86
CA LYS A 146 9.39 20.68 0.77
C LYS A 146 9.49 19.69 -0.39
N ASN A 147 10.72 19.31 -0.78
CA ASN A 147 10.95 18.34 -1.84
C ASN A 147 10.39 16.97 -1.46
N THR A 148 10.66 16.48 -0.25
CA THR A 148 10.09 15.22 0.23
C THR A 148 8.56 15.24 0.25
N MET A 149 7.94 16.34 0.69
CA MET A 149 6.48 16.47 0.66
C MET A 149 5.93 16.49 -0.77
N LYS A 150 6.59 17.19 -1.70
CA LYS A 150 6.21 17.19 -3.12
C LYS A 150 6.32 15.81 -3.76
N LYS A 151 7.34 15.02 -3.39
CA LYS A 151 7.48 13.63 -3.83
C LYS A 151 6.36 12.76 -3.27
N LEU A 152 6.03 12.89 -1.99
CA LEU A 152 4.90 12.19 -1.38
C LEU A 152 3.57 12.56 -2.07
N GLU A 153 3.36 13.84 -2.41
CA GLU A 153 2.19 14.28 -3.18
C GLU A 153 2.14 13.64 -4.57
N GLY A 154 3.27 13.54 -5.26
CA GLY A 154 3.38 12.83 -6.55
C GLY A 154 3.10 11.33 -6.45
N LEU A 155 3.43 10.71 -5.31
CA LEU A 155 3.11 9.31 -5.00
C LEU A 155 1.65 9.10 -4.56
N GLY A 156 0.83 10.15 -4.53
CA GLY A 156 -0.60 10.06 -4.22
C GLY A 156 -0.98 10.39 -2.78
N VAL A 157 -0.04 10.85 -1.95
CA VAL A 157 -0.38 11.41 -0.64
C VAL A 157 -1.16 12.70 -0.85
N LYS A 158 -2.27 12.88 -0.12
CA LYS A 158 -3.04 14.12 -0.17
C LYS A 158 -2.17 15.29 0.28
N GLY A 159 -2.02 16.28 -0.59
CA GLY A 159 -1.23 17.48 -0.28
C GLY A 159 -1.71 18.19 0.98
N SER A 160 -0.77 18.80 1.69
CA SER A 160 -1.08 19.49 2.95
C SER A 160 -2.17 20.54 2.72
N PRO A 161 -3.18 20.63 3.60
CA PRO A 161 -4.15 21.71 3.50
C PRO A 161 -3.40 23.03 3.61
N GLY A 162 -3.62 23.93 2.65
CA GLY A 162 -2.98 25.24 2.66
C GLY A 162 -3.24 25.98 3.98
N GLU A 163 -2.32 26.85 4.35
CA GLU A 163 -2.44 27.68 5.55
C GLU A 163 -3.77 28.44 5.55
N LYS A 164 -4.47 28.40 6.70
CA LYS A 164 -5.73 29.11 6.87
C LYS A 164 -5.43 30.61 6.84
N MET A 165 -5.92 31.28 5.81
CA MET A 165 -5.72 32.71 5.58
C MET A 165 -7.07 33.42 5.37
N PRO A 166 -7.19 34.71 5.73
CA PRO A 166 -8.39 35.50 5.45
C PRO A 166 -8.69 35.55 3.94
N LEU A 167 -9.98 35.63 3.59
CA LEU A 167 -10.41 35.58 2.19
C LEU A 167 -9.83 36.73 1.36
N SER A 168 -9.80 37.96 1.90
CA SER A 168 -9.23 39.13 1.22
C SER A 168 -7.75 38.92 0.86
N VAL A 169 -6.95 38.45 1.82
CA VAL A 169 -5.54 38.13 1.63
C VAL A 169 -5.38 37.02 0.59
N LYS A 170 -6.18 35.96 0.68
CA LYS A 170 -6.16 34.86 -0.28
C LYS A 170 -6.40 35.33 -1.71
N LEU A 171 -7.44 36.15 -1.91
CA LEU A 171 -7.79 36.70 -3.23
C LEU A 171 -6.66 37.56 -3.78
N SER A 172 -6.09 38.46 -2.96
CA SER A 172 -4.97 39.32 -3.39
C SER A 172 -3.73 38.50 -3.78
N LEU A 173 -3.44 37.42 -3.05
CA LEU A 173 -2.31 36.54 -3.31
C LEU A 173 -2.54 35.72 -4.59
N ASP A 174 -3.76 35.23 -4.80
CA ASP A 174 -4.14 34.53 -6.03
C ASP A 174 -4.11 35.44 -7.26
N GLU A 175 -4.51 36.72 -7.12
CA GLU A 175 -4.36 37.73 -8.16
C GLU A 175 -2.90 38.04 -8.47
N SER A 176 -2.06 38.24 -7.44
CA SER A 176 -0.62 38.45 -7.60
C SER A 176 0.05 37.27 -8.32
N ARG A 177 -0.34 36.03 -7.97
CA ARG A 177 0.13 34.81 -8.67
C ARG A 177 -0.28 34.79 -10.14
N LYS A 178 -1.52 35.16 -10.46
CA LYS A 178 -2.01 35.25 -11.85
C LYS A 178 -1.23 36.31 -12.63
N GLN A 179 -1.07 37.51 -12.07
CA GLN A 179 -0.32 38.60 -12.70
C GLN A 179 1.14 38.22 -12.97
N LYS A 180 1.82 37.58 -12.01
CA LYS A 180 3.17 37.05 -12.21
C LYS A 180 3.23 36.01 -13.32
N GLY A 181 2.24 35.12 -13.40
CA GLY A 181 2.14 34.13 -14.49
C GLY A 181 1.95 34.79 -15.87
N ILE A 182 1.11 35.82 -15.94
CA ILE A 182 0.88 36.59 -17.18
C ILE A 182 2.15 37.34 -17.59
N LYS A 183 2.85 37.99 -16.66
CA LYS A 183 4.12 38.67 -16.93
C LYS A 183 5.18 37.71 -17.48
N LYS A 184 5.37 36.56 -16.83
CA LYS A 184 6.29 35.52 -17.31
C LYS A 184 5.92 34.97 -18.69
N LEU A 185 4.62 34.85 -18.98
CA LEU A 185 4.15 34.44 -20.30
C LEU A 185 4.49 35.51 -21.35
N GLN A 186 4.33 36.79 -21.02
CA GLN A 186 4.69 37.88 -21.92
C GLN A 186 6.21 37.93 -22.14
N GLU A 187 7.01 37.86 -21.08
CA GLU A 187 8.48 37.77 -21.16
C GLU A 187 8.92 36.59 -22.04
N ALA A 188 8.31 35.41 -21.89
CA ALA A 188 8.63 34.25 -22.72
C ALA A 188 8.28 34.46 -24.20
N LYS A 189 7.21 35.21 -24.51
CA LYS A 189 6.85 35.60 -25.88
C LYS A 189 7.84 36.61 -26.45
N ASP A 190 8.18 37.63 -25.66
CA ASP A 190 9.09 38.69 -26.06
C ASP A 190 10.50 38.12 -26.31
N MET A 191 10.92 37.12 -25.53
CA MET A 191 12.17 36.38 -25.74
C MET A 191 12.11 35.32 -26.86
N GLY A 192 10.94 35.06 -27.45
CA GLY A 192 10.76 34.04 -28.49
C GLY A 192 10.86 32.58 -28.00
N ILE A 193 10.86 32.34 -26.68
CA ILE A 193 10.95 30.99 -26.07
C ILE A 193 9.56 30.34 -25.95
N TYR A 194 8.49 31.12 -26.09
CA TYR A 194 7.13 30.66 -25.91
C TYR A 194 6.64 29.69 -27.01
N ASP A 195 6.19 28.51 -26.59
CA ASP A 195 5.34 27.61 -27.38
C ASP A 195 3.95 27.45 -26.75
N LYS A 196 2.94 27.26 -27.60
CA LYS A 196 1.54 27.04 -27.21
C LYS A 196 1.39 25.81 -26.30
N SER A 197 2.19 24.76 -26.54
CA SER A 197 2.20 23.55 -25.70
C SER A 197 2.57 23.86 -24.25
N LEU A 198 3.44 24.86 -24.01
CA LEU A 198 3.96 25.25 -22.70
C LEU A 198 3.05 26.24 -21.95
N LYS A 199 1.92 26.67 -22.54
CA LYS A 199 0.99 27.64 -21.91
C LYS A 199 0.58 27.27 -20.49
N HIS A 200 0.39 25.97 -20.23
CA HIS A 200 -0.04 25.43 -18.94
C HIS A 200 0.99 25.63 -17.81
N LEU A 201 2.28 25.83 -18.14
CA LEU A 201 3.34 26.12 -17.17
C LEU A 201 3.24 27.54 -16.62
N TYR A 202 2.80 28.49 -17.46
CA TYR A 202 2.71 29.90 -17.09
C TYR A 202 1.36 30.28 -16.51
N VAL A 203 0.27 29.77 -17.09
CA VAL A 203 -1.10 30.12 -16.69
C VAL A 203 -1.89 28.85 -16.43
N LYS A 204 -2.37 28.69 -15.20
CA LYS A 204 -3.24 27.58 -14.79
C LYS A 204 -4.63 27.76 -15.40
N THR A 205 -4.85 27.27 -16.61
CA THR A 205 -6.17 27.18 -17.24
C THR A 205 -6.85 25.89 -16.81
N LYS A 206 -7.49 25.87 -15.64
CA LYS A 206 -8.46 24.83 -15.36
C LYS A 206 -9.74 25.19 -16.11
N GLU A 207 -9.99 24.52 -17.22
CA GLU A 207 -11.30 24.59 -17.87
C GLU A 207 -12.33 24.07 -16.87
N LYS A 208 -13.20 24.98 -16.39
CA LYS A 208 -14.32 24.58 -15.56
C LYS A 208 -15.28 23.84 -16.49
N LYS A 209 -15.25 22.51 -16.46
CA LYS A 209 -16.31 21.65 -17.01
C LYS A 209 -17.58 21.98 -16.24
N ARG A 210 -18.29 23.00 -16.69
CA ARG A 210 -19.65 23.26 -16.24
C ARG A 210 -20.50 22.37 -17.11
N ASP A 211 -21.07 21.33 -16.51
CA ASP A 211 -22.23 20.70 -17.11
C ASP A 211 -23.28 21.81 -17.20
N ARG A 212 -23.56 22.23 -18.43
CA ARG A 212 -24.64 23.19 -18.67
C ARG A 212 -25.90 22.48 -18.21
N ASP A 213 -26.62 23.10 -17.29
CA ASP A 213 -27.94 22.62 -16.91
C ASP A 213 -28.77 22.52 -18.21
N PRO A 214 -29.28 21.32 -18.56
CA PRO A 214 -30.10 21.15 -19.76
C PRO A 214 -31.42 21.97 -19.69
N GLY A 215 -31.73 22.58 -18.54
CA GLY A 215 -32.90 23.42 -18.35
C GLY A 215 -34.19 22.59 -18.34
N ILE A 216 -35.33 23.26 -18.44
CA ILE A 216 -36.62 22.58 -18.58
C ILE A 216 -36.68 21.97 -19.98
N THR A 217 -36.60 20.65 -20.03
CA THR A 217 -36.70 19.88 -21.28
C THR A 217 -38.16 19.52 -21.57
N ASN A 218 -38.46 19.29 -22.84
CA ASN A 218 -39.80 18.87 -23.27
C ASN A 218 -40.05 17.44 -22.80
N GLY A 219 -41.22 17.17 -22.22
CA GLY A 219 -41.58 15.83 -21.72
C GLY A 219 -41.89 14.80 -22.81
N ILE A 220 -41.96 15.21 -24.09
CA ILE A 220 -42.29 14.37 -25.24
C ILE A 220 -41.37 14.73 -26.41
N GLY A 221 -40.80 13.71 -27.06
CA GLY A 221 -39.97 13.88 -28.25
C GLY A 221 -38.65 14.62 -28.01
N ARG A 222 -37.93 14.89 -29.11
CA ARG A 222 -36.69 15.69 -29.10
C ARG A 222 -36.92 16.95 -29.94
N MET A 223 -36.70 18.10 -29.33
CA MET A 223 -36.74 19.40 -30.01
C MET A 223 -35.34 19.73 -30.52
N LYS A 224 -35.22 20.02 -31.81
CA LYS A 224 -33.99 20.53 -32.43
C LYS A 224 -34.33 21.82 -33.17
N GLY A 225 -33.95 22.96 -32.61
CA GLY A 225 -34.40 24.27 -33.09
C GLY A 225 -35.91 24.41 -32.96
N ALA A 226 -36.60 24.76 -34.06
CA ALA A 226 -38.06 24.88 -34.11
C ALA A 226 -38.79 23.57 -34.49
N THR A 227 -38.05 22.47 -34.74
CA THR A 227 -38.65 21.21 -35.17
C THR A 227 -38.75 20.23 -34.00
N LEU A 228 -39.98 19.76 -33.72
CA LEU A 228 -40.25 18.72 -32.74
C LEU A 228 -40.30 17.36 -33.44
N THR A 229 -39.35 16.48 -33.11
CA THR A 229 -39.36 15.09 -33.58
C THR A 229 -40.02 14.20 -32.53
N ILE A 230 -41.13 13.56 -32.90
CA ILE A 230 -41.90 12.68 -32.01
C ILE A 230 -41.80 11.25 -32.54
N ASN A 231 -41.42 10.32 -31.67
CA ASN A 231 -41.36 8.91 -32.03
C ASN A 231 -42.76 8.30 -32.09
N LYS A 232 -42.96 7.29 -32.96
CA LYS A 232 -44.24 6.57 -33.07
C LYS A 232 -44.73 6.02 -31.71
N SER A 233 -43.79 5.55 -30.88
CA SER A 233 -44.08 5.08 -29.52
C SER A 233 -44.70 6.15 -28.61
N ASP A 234 -44.25 7.39 -28.72
CA ASP A 234 -44.77 8.50 -27.91
C ASP A 234 -46.17 8.91 -28.38
N ILE A 235 -46.39 8.91 -29.69
CA ILE A 235 -47.71 9.12 -30.29
C ILE A 235 -48.70 8.05 -29.81
N GLU A 236 -48.30 6.78 -29.85
CA GLU A 236 -49.12 5.68 -29.33
C GLU A 236 -49.39 5.80 -27.84
N ARG A 237 -48.39 6.16 -27.04
CA ARG A 237 -48.54 6.38 -25.59
C ARG A 237 -49.57 7.46 -25.30
N ILE A 238 -49.52 8.58 -26.01
CA ILE A 238 -50.49 9.68 -25.86
C ILE A 238 -51.90 9.22 -26.26
N LYS A 239 -52.02 8.50 -27.38
CA LYS A 239 -53.30 7.89 -27.81
C LYS A 239 -53.88 6.95 -26.75
N ARG A 240 -53.04 6.14 -26.10
CA ARG A 240 -53.45 5.21 -25.03
C ARG A 240 -53.78 5.91 -23.72
N GLN A 241 -53.15 7.05 -23.41
CA GLN A 241 -53.44 7.82 -22.19
C GLN A 241 -54.83 8.48 -22.22
N GLY A 242 -55.31 8.88 -23.40
CA GLY A 242 -56.68 9.38 -23.58
C GLY A 242 -57.76 8.31 -23.60
N ALA A 243 -57.40 7.04 -23.86
CA ALA A 243 -58.32 5.93 -23.79
C ALA A 243 -58.44 5.45 -22.33
N LYS A 244 -59.59 5.70 -21.68
CA LYS A 244 -59.93 5.08 -20.39
C LYS A 244 -59.64 3.58 -20.51
N LYS A 245 -58.66 3.07 -19.74
CA LYS A 245 -58.47 1.62 -19.62
C LYS A 245 -59.81 1.04 -19.22
N LYS A 246 -60.43 0.23 -20.09
CA LYS A 246 -61.50 -0.68 -19.66
C LYS A 246 -60.85 -1.51 -18.56
N SER A 247 -61.30 -1.33 -17.33
CA SER A 247 -60.86 -2.12 -16.19
C SER A 247 -61.01 -3.59 -16.58
N ALA A 248 -59.89 -4.25 -16.86
CA ALA A 248 -59.88 -5.69 -17.05
C ALA A 248 -60.35 -6.27 -15.71
N GLY A 249 -61.59 -6.75 -15.71
CA GLY A 249 -62.23 -7.33 -14.53
C GLY A 249 -61.28 -8.35 -13.91
N GLY A 250 -61.02 -8.16 -12.62
CA GLY A 250 -60.20 -9.05 -11.83
C GLY A 250 -60.77 -10.47 -11.91
N LYS A 251 -60.11 -11.32 -12.69
CA LYS A 251 -60.37 -12.76 -12.66
C LYS A 251 -59.69 -13.26 -11.39
N LYS A 252 -60.48 -13.34 -10.31
CA LYS A 252 -60.16 -14.10 -9.09
C LYS A 252 -59.61 -15.46 -9.51
N SER A 253 -58.31 -15.70 -9.37
CA SER A 253 -57.74 -17.04 -9.40
C SER A 253 -58.10 -17.71 -8.08
N GLY A 254 -59.25 -18.39 -8.08
CA GLY A 254 -59.68 -19.23 -6.99
C GLY A 254 -58.78 -20.48 -6.89
N GLY A 255 -58.33 -20.75 -5.66
CA GLY A 255 -58.40 -22.06 -5.02
C GLY A 255 -57.71 -23.24 -5.72
N GLY A 256 -56.56 -23.63 -5.19
CA GLY A 256 -55.92 -24.91 -5.51
C GLY A 256 -54.93 -25.35 -4.43
N LYS A 257 -55.40 -25.50 -3.18
CA LYS A 257 -54.68 -26.19 -2.11
C LYS A 257 -55.04 -27.67 -2.21
N ARG A 258 -54.07 -28.58 -2.41
CA ARG A 258 -54.11 -29.96 -1.86
C ARG A 258 -52.84 -30.77 -2.15
N LYS A 259 -52.29 -31.25 -1.02
CA LYS A 259 -51.34 -32.36 -0.76
C LYS A 259 -49.91 -32.19 -1.24
#